data_AF-A0A4V2U6B1-F1
#
_entry.id   AF-A0A4V2U6B1-F1
#
_cell.length_a   1.000
_cell.length_b   1.000
_cell.length_c   1.000
_cell.angle_alpha   90.00
_cell.angle_beta   90.00
_cell.angle_gamma   90.00
#
_symmetry.space_group_name_H-M   'P 1'
#
loop_
_entity.id
_entity.type
_entity.pdbx_description
1 polymer ?
#
loop_
_entity_poly.entity_id
_entity_poly.type
_entity_poly.pdbx_seq_one_letter_code
_entity_poly.pdbx_strand_id
1 'polypeptide(L)'
;MRKLMLPVLATILLAASSGRLAAQGADNPTCKLFTQNEAAAYVGASVGNAESGLLPGSSACSWSGEGADNKMSISVFPAGNALQLKNWGFESWEGFRSLPNIGAKAYVARTPVMEIMGKKMGGEWQSGAIVGNDYVAVGLKGPKANADAAVALLKEAIKRRQ
;
A
#
# COMPACT_ATOMS: atom_id res chain seq x y z
N MET A 1 47.13 -3.00 -18.23
CA MET A 1 46.29 -1.86 -17.75
C MET A 1 45.01 -1.83 -18.57
N ARG A 2 43.87 -2.25 -18.02
CA ARG A 2 42.53 -2.09 -18.63
C ARG A 2 41.62 -1.48 -17.56
N LYS A 3 41.31 -0.18 -17.71
CA LYS A 3 40.27 0.52 -16.95
C LYS A 3 38.92 0.01 -17.44
N LEU A 4 38.21 -0.79 -16.64
CA LEU A 4 36.77 -0.98 -16.84
C LEU A 4 36.04 0.17 -16.15
N MET A 5 35.61 1.15 -16.94
CA MET A 5 34.62 2.15 -16.56
C MET A 5 33.24 1.49 -16.57
N LEU A 6 32.79 0.96 -15.42
CA LEU A 6 31.39 0.59 -15.21
C LEU A 6 30.99 0.96 -13.77
N PRO A 7 30.46 2.18 -13.54
CA PRO A 7 29.36 2.27 -12.58
C PRO A 7 28.20 3.19 -12.99
N VAL A 8 28.22 3.82 -14.17
CA VAL A 8 27.24 4.89 -14.48
C VAL A 8 25.90 4.35 -15.04
N LEU A 9 25.87 3.15 -15.65
CA LEU A 9 24.62 2.63 -16.25
C LEU A 9 23.60 2.08 -15.24
N ALA A 10 24.05 1.59 -14.07
CA ALA A 10 23.15 0.96 -13.10
C ALA A 10 22.25 1.99 -12.38
N THR A 11 22.76 3.19 -12.13
CA THR A 11 22.04 4.27 -11.44
C THR A 11 20.97 4.91 -12.33
N ILE A 12 21.17 4.92 -13.65
CA ILE A 12 20.22 5.52 -14.61
C ILE A 12 18.99 4.62 -14.79
N LEU A 13 19.12 3.29 -14.71
CA LEU A 13 17.97 2.38 -14.84
C LEU A 13 17.03 2.43 -13.62
N LEU A 14 17.55 2.55 -12.39
CA LEU A 14 16.70 2.61 -11.19
C LEU A 14 15.91 3.92 -11.10
N ALA A 15 16.53 5.06 -11.42
CA ALA A 15 15.85 6.34 -11.45
C ALA A 15 14.74 6.38 -12.53
N ALA A 16 14.95 5.71 -13.67
CA ALA A 16 13.96 5.61 -14.73
C ALA A 16 12.73 4.77 -14.33
N SER A 17 12.88 3.74 -13.49
CA SER A 17 11.74 2.95 -13.00
C SER A 17 10.87 3.71 -12.00
N SER A 18 11.47 4.40 -11.02
CA SER A 18 10.72 5.20 -10.04
C SER A 18 10.04 6.41 -10.69
N GLY A 19 10.71 7.05 -11.66
CA GLY A 19 10.11 8.13 -12.45
C GLY A 19 8.91 7.70 -13.29
N ARG A 20 8.93 6.48 -13.84
CA ARG A 20 7.79 5.91 -14.59
C ARG A 20 6.61 5.56 -13.69
N LEU A 21 6.86 5.00 -12.51
CA LEU A 21 5.81 4.69 -11.53
C LEU A 21 5.16 5.96 -10.96
N ALA A 22 5.96 7.00 -10.72
CA ALA A 22 5.47 8.31 -10.30
C ALA A 22 4.65 9.01 -11.41
N ALA A 23 5.12 8.96 -12.66
CA ALA A 23 4.38 9.51 -13.80
C ALA A 23 3.04 8.78 -14.02
N GLN A 24 3.01 7.46 -13.89
CA GLN A 24 1.76 6.68 -13.93
C GLN A 24 0.85 6.96 -12.72
N GLY A 25 1.42 7.34 -11.58
CA GLY A 25 0.68 7.81 -10.43
C GLY A 25 -0.16 9.06 -10.73
N ALA A 26 0.32 9.96 -11.60
CA ALA A 26 -0.39 11.20 -11.94
C ALA A 26 -1.74 10.95 -12.64
N ASP A 27 -1.86 9.86 -13.41
CA ASP A 27 -3.07 9.53 -14.15
C ASP A 27 -3.97 8.52 -13.43
N ASN A 28 -3.46 7.84 -12.40
CA ASN A 28 -4.21 6.86 -11.61
C ASN A 28 -5.19 7.54 -10.63
N PRO A 29 -6.52 7.35 -10.74
CA PRO A 29 -7.50 7.94 -9.84
C PRO A 29 -7.30 7.57 -8.36
N THR A 30 -6.78 6.38 -8.07
CA THR A 30 -6.46 5.95 -6.69
C THR A 30 -5.32 6.78 -6.09
N CYS A 31 -4.35 7.19 -6.90
CA CYS A 31 -3.28 8.08 -6.47
C CYS A 31 -3.74 9.53 -6.23
N LYS A 32 -4.90 9.91 -6.77
CA LYS A 32 -5.52 11.22 -6.53
C LYS A 32 -6.35 11.26 -5.25
N LEU A 33 -6.62 10.11 -4.63
CA LEU A 33 -7.41 10.05 -3.39
C LEU A 33 -6.71 10.74 -2.23
N PHE A 34 -5.38 10.77 -2.21
CA PHE A 34 -4.60 11.41 -1.15
C PHE A 34 -3.42 12.17 -1.73
N THR A 35 -3.07 13.27 -1.09
CA THR A 35 -1.83 13.98 -1.34
C THR A 35 -0.67 13.32 -0.61
N GLN A 36 0.57 13.58 -1.07
CA GLN A 36 1.78 13.14 -0.36
C GLN A 36 1.82 13.61 1.10
N ASN A 37 1.35 14.83 1.37
CA ASN A 37 1.33 15.40 2.73
C ASN A 37 0.34 14.66 3.63
N GLU A 38 -0.84 14.31 3.12
CA GLU A 38 -1.80 13.47 3.86
C GLU A 38 -1.21 12.08 4.14
N ALA A 39 -0.56 11.48 3.15
CA ALA A 39 0.10 10.18 3.32
C ALA A 39 1.19 10.24 4.40
N ALA A 40 2.03 11.28 4.39
CA ALA A 40 3.03 11.52 5.42
C ALA A 40 2.40 11.69 6.81
N ALA A 41 1.24 12.35 6.90
CA ALA A 41 0.52 12.55 8.16
C ALA A 41 -0.03 11.23 8.75
N TYR A 42 -0.56 10.33 7.91
CA TYR A 42 -0.99 8.99 8.32
C TYR A 42 0.19 8.13 8.77
N VAL A 43 1.31 8.18 8.04
CA VAL A 43 2.51 7.39 8.33
C VAL A 43 3.23 7.89 9.58
N GLY A 44 3.23 9.20 9.81
CA GLY A 44 4.00 9.85 10.87
C GLY A 44 5.46 10.12 10.50
N ALA A 45 5.80 10.06 9.21
CA ALA A 45 7.14 10.31 8.67
C ALA A 45 7.04 10.76 7.21
N SER A 46 8.14 11.25 6.65
CA SER A 46 8.20 11.61 5.23
C SER A 46 8.03 10.37 4.34
N VAL A 47 7.37 10.58 3.20
CA VAL A 47 7.17 9.59 2.14
C VAL A 47 7.44 10.24 0.79
N GLY A 48 7.74 9.45 -0.23
CA GLY A 48 7.92 9.91 -1.61
C GLY A 48 6.61 10.26 -2.31
N ASN A 49 6.73 10.54 -3.61
CA ASN A 49 5.58 10.80 -4.48
C ASN A 49 4.65 9.59 -4.58
N ALA A 50 3.42 9.83 -5.03
CA ALA A 50 2.47 8.77 -5.35
C ALA A 50 3.00 7.88 -6.48
N GLU A 51 3.02 6.57 -6.27
CA GLU A 51 3.40 5.58 -7.27
C GLU A 51 2.22 4.66 -7.56
N SER A 52 1.87 4.49 -8.83
CA SER A 52 0.84 3.55 -9.23
C SER A 52 1.31 2.11 -9.01
N GLY A 53 0.45 1.26 -8.45
CA GLY A 53 0.66 -0.18 -8.46
C GLY A 53 0.50 -0.75 -9.88
N LEU A 54 1.26 -1.78 -10.20
CA LEU A 54 1.32 -2.38 -11.54
C LEU A 54 0.48 -3.65 -11.72
N LEU A 55 -0.35 -4.00 -10.74
CA LEU A 55 -1.14 -5.23 -10.79
C LEU A 55 -2.29 -5.08 -11.81
N PRO A 56 -2.31 -5.84 -12.93
CA PRO A 56 -3.36 -5.75 -13.94
C PRO A 56 -4.74 -6.05 -13.35
N GLY A 57 -5.76 -5.29 -13.76
CA GLY A 57 -7.13 -5.45 -13.25
C GLY A 57 -7.33 -4.95 -11.82
N SER A 58 -6.36 -4.23 -11.27
CA SER A 58 -6.48 -3.51 -10.00
C SER A 58 -6.11 -2.04 -10.18
N SER A 59 -6.63 -1.20 -9.30
CA SER A 59 -6.19 0.19 -9.16
C SER A 59 -5.53 0.34 -7.80
N ALA A 60 -4.22 0.54 -7.77
CA ALA A 60 -3.46 0.65 -6.54
C ALA A 60 -2.55 1.87 -6.56
N CYS A 61 -2.30 2.44 -5.39
CA CYS A 61 -1.34 3.52 -5.22
C CYS A 61 -0.57 3.35 -3.91
N SER A 62 0.69 3.79 -3.89
CA SER A 62 1.48 3.87 -2.67
C SER A 62 2.32 5.13 -2.58
N TRP A 63 2.57 5.55 -1.34
CA TRP A 63 3.55 6.56 -0.98
C TRP A 63 4.51 5.91 0.01
N SER A 64 5.79 5.82 -0.36
CA SER A 64 6.80 5.19 0.48
C SER A 64 8.04 6.04 0.61
N GLY A 65 8.63 6.05 1.81
CA GLY A 65 10.00 6.51 2.01
C GLY A 65 11.01 5.51 1.46
N GLU A 66 12.29 5.87 1.49
CA GLU A 66 13.38 4.96 1.11
C GLU A 66 13.31 3.65 1.92
N GLY A 67 13.48 2.52 1.26
CA GLY A 67 13.41 1.19 1.89
C GLY A 67 12.00 0.72 2.30
N ALA A 68 10.95 1.53 2.09
CA ALA A 68 9.56 1.21 2.43
C ALA A 68 9.31 0.86 3.92
N ASP A 69 10.11 1.43 4.83
CA ASP A 69 9.85 1.39 6.27
C ASP A 69 8.76 2.37 6.70
N ASN A 70 8.56 3.41 5.89
CA ASN A 70 7.48 4.38 5.98
C ASN A 70 6.64 4.24 4.72
N LYS A 71 5.39 3.79 4.85
CA LYS A 71 4.54 3.46 3.70
C LYS A 71 3.06 3.65 4.01
N MET A 72 2.37 4.28 3.08
CA MET A 72 0.92 4.21 2.95
C MET A 72 0.58 3.61 1.59
N SER A 73 -0.39 2.72 1.53
CA SER A 73 -0.88 2.16 0.26
C SER A 73 -2.39 1.98 0.26
N ILE A 74 -2.96 2.03 -0.94
CA ILE A 74 -4.37 1.76 -1.23
C ILE A 74 -4.41 0.80 -2.41
N SER A 75 -5.29 -0.18 -2.36
CA SER A 75 -5.52 -1.11 -3.45
C SER A 75 -7.00 -1.38 -3.60
N VAL A 76 -7.46 -1.33 -4.83
CA VAL A 76 -8.86 -1.58 -5.21
C VAL A 76 -8.87 -2.72 -6.21
N PHE A 77 -9.62 -3.76 -5.88
CA PHE A 77 -9.81 -4.94 -6.69
C PHE A 77 -11.30 -5.21 -6.90
N PRO A 78 -11.71 -5.95 -7.94
CA PRO A 78 -13.05 -6.52 -7.98
C PRO A 78 -13.36 -7.33 -6.71
N ALA A 79 -14.56 -7.23 -6.17
CA ALA A 79 -14.96 -7.90 -4.93
C ALA A 79 -14.85 -9.44 -5.01
N GLY A 80 -14.92 -10.03 -6.21
CA GLY A 80 -14.64 -11.45 -6.41
C GLY A 80 -13.23 -11.86 -5.96
N ASN A 81 -12.25 -10.96 -6.05
CA ASN A 81 -10.89 -11.20 -5.55
C ASN A 81 -10.83 -11.20 -4.02
N ALA A 82 -11.79 -10.58 -3.33
CA ALA A 82 -11.88 -10.68 -1.87
C ALA A 82 -12.22 -12.10 -1.39
N LEU A 83 -12.72 -12.99 -2.25
CA LEU A 83 -12.91 -14.39 -1.89
C LEU A 83 -11.58 -15.12 -1.69
N GLN A 84 -10.49 -14.63 -2.32
CA GLN A 84 -9.14 -15.12 -2.02
C GLN A 84 -8.70 -14.77 -0.60
N LEU A 85 -9.30 -13.75 0.03
CA LEU A 85 -8.96 -13.34 1.39
C LEU A 85 -9.26 -14.43 2.44
N LYS A 86 -10.28 -15.27 2.20
CA LYS A 86 -10.54 -16.46 3.04
C LYS A 86 -9.37 -17.43 3.03
N ASN A 87 -8.67 -17.54 1.90
CA ASN A 87 -7.50 -18.41 1.76
C ASN A 87 -6.22 -17.77 2.31
N TRP A 88 -6.20 -16.46 2.54
CA TRP A 88 -5.00 -15.75 3.04
C TRP A 88 -4.83 -15.85 4.56
N GLY A 89 -5.86 -16.33 5.28
CA GLY A 89 -5.75 -16.65 6.70
C GLY A 89 -5.54 -15.43 7.60
N PHE A 90 -6.04 -14.26 7.23
CA PHE A 90 -5.93 -13.01 8.01
C PHE A 90 -6.38 -13.15 9.46
N GLU A 91 -7.32 -14.04 9.72
CA GLU A 91 -7.81 -14.34 11.07
C GLU A 91 -6.72 -14.82 12.02
N SER A 92 -5.62 -15.38 11.47
CA SER A 92 -4.44 -15.80 12.22
C SER A 92 -3.39 -14.69 12.40
N TRP A 93 -3.58 -13.53 11.75
CA TRP A 93 -2.60 -12.45 11.79
C TRP A 93 -2.75 -11.64 13.08
N GLU A 94 -1.63 -11.05 13.50
CA GLU A 94 -1.56 -10.26 14.72
C GLU A 94 -2.59 -9.12 14.70
N GLY A 95 -3.33 -8.96 15.80
CA GLY A 95 -4.30 -7.87 15.97
C GLY A 95 -5.51 -7.95 15.06
N PHE A 96 -5.80 -9.13 14.48
CA PHE A 96 -7.00 -9.32 13.66
C PHE A 96 -8.27 -8.95 14.42
N ARG A 97 -9.12 -8.14 13.79
CA ARG A 97 -10.51 -7.92 14.22
C ARG A 97 -11.42 -7.69 13.02
N SER A 98 -12.64 -8.18 13.12
CA SER A 98 -13.73 -7.85 12.19
C SER A 98 -14.32 -6.47 12.50
N LEU A 99 -14.80 -5.77 11.48
CA LEU A 99 -15.30 -4.39 11.58
C LEU A 99 -16.74 -4.30 11.01
N PRO A 100 -17.78 -4.57 11.80
CA PRO A 100 -19.14 -4.82 11.28
C PRO A 100 -19.85 -3.64 10.60
N ASN A 101 -19.23 -2.45 10.48
CA ASN A 101 -19.88 -1.21 10.02
C ASN A 101 -19.09 -0.47 8.91
N ILE A 102 -18.17 -1.13 8.22
CA ILE A 102 -17.31 -0.51 7.19
C ILE A 102 -17.43 -1.35 5.90
N GLY A 103 -18.65 -1.64 5.47
CA GLY A 103 -18.91 -2.55 4.34
C GLY A 103 -18.91 -4.03 4.74
N ALA A 104 -18.90 -4.92 3.75
CA ALA A 104 -18.95 -6.36 3.96
C ALA A 104 -17.56 -6.94 4.20
N LYS A 105 -17.46 -7.92 5.11
CA LYS A 105 -16.21 -8.63 5.46
C LYS A 105 -15.05 -7.70 5.82
N ALA A 106 -15.37 -6.55 6.43
CA ALA A 106 -14.35 -5.60 6.78
C ALA A 106 -13.50 -6.07 7.96
N TYR A 107 -12.20 -5.78 7.92
CA TYR A 107 -11.24 -6.23 8.92
C TYR A 107 -10.10 -5.23 9.10
N VAL A 108 -9.32 -5.43 10.15
CA VAL A 108 -7.95 -4.93 10.26
C VAL A 108 -7.07 -5.99 10.89
N ALA A 109 -5.82 -6.07 10.45
CA ALA A 109 -4.79 -6.95 11.01
C ALA A 109 -3.40 -6.41 10.69
N ARG A 110 -2.38 -6.90 11.37
CA ARG A 110 -0.99 -6.60 11.04
C ARG A 110 -0.40 -7.72 10.19
N THR A 111 0.10 -7.35 9.01
CA THR A 111 0.74 -8.29 8.09
C THR A 111 1.95 -8.96 8.75
N PRO A 112 2.16 -10.27 8.53
CA PRO A 112 3.34 -10.96 9.06
C PRO A 112 4.61 -10.35 8.47
N VAL A 113 5.67 -10.32 9.27
CA VAL A 113 7.01 -9.96 8.79
C VAL A 113 7.64 -11.21 8.17
N MET A 114 8.01 -11.12 6.89
CA MET A 114 8.70 -12.17 6.15
C MET A 114 10.08 -11.68 5.75
N GLU A 115 11.08 -12.55 5.79
CA GLU A 115 12.40 -12.24 5.26
C GLU A 115 12.55 -12.84 3.86
N ILE A 116 12.75 -11.99 2.86
CA ILE A 116 12.92 -12.38 1.46
C ILE A 116 14.24 -11.80 0.98
N MET A 117 15.19 -12.67 0.60
CA MET A 117 16.53 -12.27 0.13
C MET A 117 17.24 -11.30 1.09
N GLY A 118 17.16 -11.56 2.41
CA GLY A 118 17.78 -10.73 3.45
C GLY A 118 17.06 -9.40 3.72
N LYS A 119 15.87 -9.19 3.15
CA LYS A 119 15.04 -7.99 3.40
C LYS A 119 13.77 -8.36 4.15
N LYS A 120 13.48 -7.63 5.22
CA LYS A 120 12.23 -7.75 5.98
C LYS A 120 11.10 -7.04 5.22
N MET A 121 10.10 -7.81 4.83
CA MET A 121 8.89 -7.38 4.13
C MET A 121 7.67 -7.60 5.03
N GLY A 122 6.64 -6.77 4.90
CA GLY A 122 5.44 -6.83 5.77
C GLY A 122 5.60 -6.04 7.07
N GLY A 123 4.84 -6.42 8.10
CA GLY A 123 4.74 -5.69 9.36
C GLY A 123 3.89 -4.41 9.30
N GLU A 124 3.24 -4.13 8.17
CA GLU A 124 2.28 -3.04 8.00
C GLU A 124 0.92 -3.41 8.61
N TRP A 125 0.23 -2.43 9.20
CA TRP A 125 -1.18 -2.54 9.54
C TRP A 125 -2.01 -2.44 8.27
N GLN A 126 -2.89 -3.41 8.06
CA GLN A 126 -3.75 -3.50 6.89
C GLN A 126 -5.21 -3.52 7.31
N SER A 127 -6.04 -2.74 6.64
CA SER A 127 -7.50 -2.79 6.79
C SER A 127 -8.14 -2.88 5.42
N GLY A 128 -9.18 -3.70 5.28
CA GLY A 128 -9.90 -3.83 4.02
C GLY A 128 -11.37 -4.13 4.20
N ALA A 129 -12.15 -3.89 3.15
CA ALA A 129 -13.59 -4.11 3.11
C ALA A 129 -14.11 -4.28 1.67
N ILE A 130 -15.22 -5.01 1.54
CA ILE A 130 -16.01 -5.05 0.30
C ILE A 130 -17.05 -3.93 0.34
N VAL A 131 -17.05 -3.08 -0.68
CA VAL A 131 -17.99 -1.97 -0.86
C VAL A 131 -18.50 -1.99 -2.31
N GLY A 132 -19.80 -2.29 -2.47
CA GLY A 132 -20.38 -2.51 -3.80
C GLY A 132 -19.70 -3.67 -4.52
N ASN A 133 -19.23 -3.41 -5.74
CA ASN A 133 -18.54 -4.40 -6.57
C ASN A 133 -17.02 -4.46 -6.35
N ASP A 134 -16.50 -3.67 -5.40
CA ASP A 134 -15.06 -3.55 -5.16
C ASP A 134 -14.67 -4.05 -3.77
N TYR A 135 -13.44 -4.52 -3.68
CA TYR A 135 -12.69 -4.71 -2.47
C TYR A 135 -11.62 -3.63 -2.36
N VAL A 136 -11.71 -2.85 -1.28
CA VAL A 136 -10.78 -1.77 -0.95
C VAL A 136 -9.90 -2.23 0.20
N ALA A 137 -8.59 -2.16 0.03
CA ALA A 137 -7.61 -2.44 1.06
C ALA A 137 -6.65 -1.26 1.22
N VAL A 138 -6.25 -0.98 2.45
CA VAL A 138 -5.23 0.02 2.77
C VAL A 138 -4.14 -0.60 3.63
N GLY A 139 -2.91 -0.10 3.50
CA GLY A 139 -1.75 -0.53 4.26
C GLY A 139 -1.03 0.67 4.86
N LEU A 140 -0.55 0.53 6.09
CA LEU A 140 0.13 1.58 6.83
C LEU A 140 1.34 1.02 7.61
N LYS A 141 2.52 1.57 7.36
CA LYS A 141 3.77 1.26 8.06
C LYS A 141 4.48 2.57 8.39
N GLY A 142 4.94 2.73 9.63
CA GLY A 142 5.62 3.93 10.11
C GLY A 142 5.29 4.27 11.57
N PRO A 143 5.82 5.37 12.12
CA PRO A 143 5.69 5.73 13.53
C PRO A 143 4.26 5.90 14.05
N LYS A 144 3.31 6.32 13.19
CA LYS A 144 1.89 6.45 13.55
C LYS A 144 1.04 5.25 13.14
N ALA A 145 1.65 4.21 12.57
CA ALA A 145 0.91 3.06 12.10
C ALA A 145 0.39 2.20 13.26
N ASN A 146 -0.93 2.13 13.38
CA ASN A 146 -1.63 1.25 14.30
C ASN A 146 -2.97 0.79 13.68
N ALA A 147 -3.65 -0.14 14.35
CA ALA A 147 -4.91 -0.69 13.87
C ALA A 147 -5.99 0.40 13.64
N ASP A 148 -6.11 1.38 14.53
CA ASP A 148 -7.13 2.42 14.41
C ASP A 148 -6.82 3.42 13.30
N ALA A 149 -5.54 3.76 13.09
CA ALA A 149 -5.11 4.58 11.98
C ALA A 149 -5.39 3.90 10.63
N ALA A 150 -5.14 2.59 10.52
CA ALA A 150 -5.48 1.82 9.30
C ALA A 150 -6.99 1.78 9.05
N VAL A 151 -7.80 1.62 10.10
CA VAL A 151 -9.27 1.65 9.99
C VAL A 151 -9.79 3.03 9.60
N ALA A 152 -9.23 4.09 10.18
CA ALA A 152 -9.56 5.47 9.82
C ALA A 152 -9.22 5.76 8.35
N LEU A 153 -8.04 5.31 7.91
CA LEU A 153 -7.62 5.43 6.52
C LEU A 153 -8.56 4.67 5.57
N LEU A 154 -8.98 3.45 5.91
CA LEU A 154 -9.94 2.69 5.10
C LEU A 154 -11.26 3.44 4.93
N LYS A 155 -11.82 3.97 6.02
CA LYS A 155 -13.08 4.73 5.99
C LYS A 155 -12.95 5.94 5.07
N GLU A 156 -11.86 6.69 5.19
CA GLU A 156 -11.61 7.87 4.38
C GLU A 156 -11.39 7.50 2.90
N ALA A 157 -10.66 6.43 2.62
CA ALA A 157 -10.46 5.93 1.25
C ALA A 157 -11.79 5.50 0.61
N ILE A 158 -12.68 4.81 1.33
CA ILE A 158 -14.02 4.46 0.85
C ILE A 158 -14.84 5.72 0.55
N LYS A 159 -14.83 6.69 1.47
CA LYS A 159 -15.57 7.95 1.32
C LYS A 159 -15.13 8.73 0.08
N ARG A 160 -13.83 8.85 -0.18
CA ARG A 160 -13.28 9.62 -1.32
C ARG A 160 -13.50 8.95 -2.69
N ARG A 161 -13.89 7.67 -2.70
CA ARG A 161 -14.18 6.91 -3.94
C ARG A 161 -15.65 6.99 -4.38
N GLN A 162 -16.52 7.55 -3.54
CA GLN A 162 -17.93 7.82 -3.85
C GLN A 162 -18.05 9.16 -4.56
#